data_AF-A0A2G9TDU8-F1
#
_entry.id   AF-A0A2G9TDU8-F1
#
_cell.length_a   1.000
_cell.length_b   1.000
_cell.length_c   1.000
_cell.angle_alpha   90.00
_cell.angle_beta   90.00
_cell.angle_gamma   90.00
#
_symmetry.space_group_name_H-M   'P 1'
#
loop_
_entity.id
_entity.type
_entity.pdbx_description
1 polymer ?
#
loop_
_entity_poly.entity_id
_entity_poly.type
_entity_poly.pdbx_seq_one_letter_code
_entity_poly.pdbx_strand_id
1 'polypeptide(L)'
;MATAEPMNPIKQDLKKGLPRFVHNIFPHKGYIWNYGALPQTWEDPNHTVPDTGAKGDNDPIDVIEIGSKVQGRGAVVRVKIVGTLALIDEGETDWKLVAIDIDDPIAAQVNNIADVERHFPGLLKVSRKSWLE
;
A
#
# COMPACT_ATOMS: atom_id res chain seq x y z
N MET A 1 11.09 3.03 0.54
CA MET A 1 12.24 2.83 1.46
C MET A 1 13.53 3.06 0.66
N ALA A 2 14.66 3.47 1.26
CA ALA A 2 15.92 3.58 0.50
C ALA A 2 16.62 2.21 0.40
N THR A 3 16.22 1.37 -0.55
CA THR A 3 16.74 -0.01 -0.71
C THR A 3 18.23 -0.06 -1.06
N ALA A 4 18.77 0.98 -1.70
CA ALA A 4 20.17 1.08 -2.10
C ALA A 4 21.12 1.67 -1.03
N GLU A 5 20.61 2.11 0.12
CA GLU A 5 21.41 2.71 1.19
C GLU A 5 21.59 1.74 2.38
N PRO A 6 22.74 1.74 3.07
CA PRO A 6 22.93 0.95 4.27
C PRO A 6 21.85 1.22 5.32
N MET A 7 21.37 0.16 5.97
CA MET A 7 20.30 0.22 6.99
C MET A 7 18.93 0.67 6.46
N ASN A 8 18.78 0.86 5.15
CA ASN A 8 17.51 1.11 4.46
C ASN A 8 16.62 2.21 5.09
N PRO A 9 17.13 3.44 5.28
CA PRO A 9 16.34 4.51 5.90
C PRO A 9 15.09 4.87 5.09
N ILE A 10 14.05 5.34 5.77
CA ILE A 10 12.90 5.99 5.13
C ILE A 10 13.32 7.42 4.77
N LYS A 11 13.27 7.75 3.48
CA LYS A 11 13.58 9.09 2.95
C LYS A 11 12.51 9.52 1.95
N GLN A 12 12.40 10.83 1.72
CA GLN A 12 11.52 11.36 0.69
C GLN A 12 12.08 11.04 -0.71
N ASP A 13 11.21 10.59 -1.61
CA ASP A 13 11.57 10.37 -3.01
C ASP A 13 11.87 11.70 -3.72
N LEU A 14 12.75 11.66 -4.72
CA LEU A 14 13.14 12.82 -5.52
C LEU A 14 12.77 12.58 -6.99
N LYS A 15 11.96 13.47 -7.57
CA LYS A 15 11.67 13.48 -9.01
C LYS A 15 12.38 14.68 -9.65
N LYS A 16 13.30 14.42 -10.57
CA LYS A 16 14.14 15.44 -11.23
C LYS A 16 14.93 16.30 -10.22
N GLY A 17 15.45 15.68 -9.17
CA GLY A 17 16.22 16.35 -8.11
C GLY A 17 15.40 17.18 -7.11
N LEU A 18 14.07 17.21 -7.25
CA LEU A 18 13.18 17.92 -6.34
C LEU A 18 12.37 16.94 -5.48
N PRO A 19 12.01 17.30 -4.23
CA PRO A 19 11.14 16.49 -3.39
C PRO A 19 9.83 16.15 -4.10
N ARG A 20 9.54 14.85 -4.25
CA ARG A 20 8.29 14.36 -4.84
C ARG A 20 7.17 14.48 -3.82
N PHE A 21 6.02 14.98 -4.27
CA PHE A 21 4.77 14.98 -3.54
C PHE A 21 3.71 14.35 -4.42
N VAL A 22 2.85 13.51 -3.83
CA VAL A 22 1.65 13.01 -4.52
C VAL A 22 0.63 14.15 -4.68
N HIS A 23 -0.13 14.12 -5.76
CA HIS A 23 -1.15 15.12 -6.03
C HIS A 23 -2.41 14.87 -5.20
N ASN A 24 -3.17 15.93 -4.94
CA ASN A 24 -4.55 15.78 -4.48
C ASN A 24 -5.42 15.53 -5.71
N ILE A 25 -6.13 14.42 -5.75
CA ILE A 25 -7.06 14.06 -6.82
C ILE A 25 -8.46 14.16 -6.23
N PHE A 26 -9.24 15.17 -6.63
CA PHE A 26 -10.57 15.42 -6.06
C PHE A 26 -11.44 14.15 -6.09
N PRO A 27 -12.12 13.77 -4.97
CA PRO A 27 -12.27 14.50 -3.70
C PRO A 27 -11.20 14.20 -2.63
N HIS A 28 -10.11 13.52 -2.99
CA HIS A 28 -9.11 12.99 -2.09
C HIS A 28 -7.97 13.98 -1.81
N LYS A 29 -7.40 13.87 -0.59
CA LYS A 29 -6.27 14.67 -0.13
C LYS A 29 -5.11 13.76 0.25
N GLY A 30 -4.03 13.82 -0.52
CA GLY A 30 -2.86 12.93 -0.35
C GLY A 30 -3.26 11.45 -0.40
N TYR A 31 -2.51 10.62 0.35
CA TYR A 31 -2.87 9.23 0.59
C TYR A 31 -4.13 9.15 1.47
N ILE A 32 -5.05 8.28 1.08
CA ILE A 32 -6.32 8.07 1.80
C ILE A 32 -6.28 6.88 2.77
N TRP A 33 -5.10 6.29 2.96
CA TRP A 33 -4.77 5.23 3.94
C TRP A 33 -3.43 5.54 4.60
N ASN A 34 -3.08 4.82 5.66
CA ASN A 34 -1.69 4.70 6.05
C ASN A 34 -0.98 3.80 5.03
N TYR A 35 0.08 4.30 4.40
CA TYR A 35 0.79 3.61 3.34
C TYR A 35 2.18 3.18 3.80
N GLY A 36 2.56 1.95 3.50
CA GLY A 36 3.87 1.38 3.84
C GLY A 36 4.10 0.06 3.13
N ALA A 37 4.98 -0.77 3.68
CA ALA A 37 5.33 -2.07 3.09
C ALA A 37 5.59 -3.12 4.18
N LEU A 38 5.57 -4.41 3.83
CA LEU A 38 6.01 -5.47 4.74
C LEU A 38 7.53 -5.65 4.68
N PRO A 39 8.24 -5.62 5.82
CA PRO A 39 9.67 -5.92 5.83
C PRO A 39 9.92 -7.37 5.42
N GLN A 40 11.13 -7.67 4.93
CA GLN A 40 11.55 -9.02 4.51
C GLN A 40 10.72 -9.61 3.35
N THR A 41 10.17 -8.75 2.50
CA THR A 41 9.52 -9.13 1.24
C THR A 41 10.20 -8.42 0.07
N TRP A 42 10.00 -8.94 -1.14
CA TRP A 42 10.50 -8.34 -2.37
C TRP A 42 9.66 -8.82 -3.56
N GLU A 43 9.14 -7.87 -4.35
CA GLU A 43 8.56 -8.05 -5.68
C GLU A 43 9.67 -8.26 -6.72
N ASP A 44 10.09 -9.51 -6.97
CA ASP A 44 11.27 -9.80 -7.79
C ASP A 44 11.13 -9.31 -9.26
N PRO A 45 11.98 -8.38 -9.74
CA PRO A 45 11.91 -7.86 -11.12
C PRO A 45 12.37 -8.87 -12.18
N ASN A 46 12.87 -10.03 -11.77
CA ASN A 46 13.25 -11.13 -12.65
C ASN A 46 12.15 -12.19 -12.76
N HIS A 47 11.10 -12.09 -11.94
CA HIS A 47 9.98 -13.01 -11.92
C HIS A 47 8.77 -12.41 -12.63
N THR A 48 8.26 -13.06 -13.68
CA THR A 48 6.96 -12.71 -14.25
C THR A 48 5.85 -13.35 -13.42
N VAL A 49 5.05 -12.50 -12.76
CA VAL A 49 3.93 -12.92 -11.93
C VAL A 49 2.81 -13.46 -12.84
N PRO A 50 2.37 -14.72 -12.67
CA PRO A 50 1.38 -15.33 -13.59
C PRO A 50 0.04 -14.59 -13.65
N ASP A 51 -0.41 -14.02 -12.54
CA ASP A 51 -1.72 -13.36 -12.43
C ASP A 51 -1.80 -12.01 -13.15
N THR A 52 -0.67 -11.30 -13.27
CA THR A 52 -0.59 -9.97 -13.90
C THR A 52 0.08 -10.01 -15.27
N GLY A 53 0.89 -11.03 -15.55
CA GLY A 53 1.74 -11.12 -16.75
C GLY A 53 2.90 -10.12 -16.76
N ALA A 54 3.13 -9.40 -15.66
CA ALA A 54 4.18 -8.39 -15.50
C ALA A 54 5.27 -8.89 -14.52
N LYS A 55 6.42 -8.20 -14.50
CA LYS A 55 7.51 -8.44 -13.54
C LYS A 55 7.29 -7.65 -12.25
N GLY A 56 7.87 -8.06 -11.12
CA GLY A 56 7.79 -7.25 -9.88
C GLY A 56 8.45 -5.87 -10.02
N ASP A 57 8.00 -4.90 -9.23
CA ASP A 57 8.46 -3.49 -9.22
C ASP A 57 9.80 -3.26 -8.51
N ASN A 58 10.44 -4.33 -8.04
CA ASN A 58 11.74 -4.31 -7.34
C ASN A 58 11.73 -3.64 -5.96
N ASP A 59 10.58 -3.54 -5.30
CA ASP A 59 10.44 -3.05 -3.93
C ASP A 59 9.82 -4.11 -2.99
N PRO A 60 9.83 -3.89 -1.66
CA PRO A 60 9.04 -4.71 -0.74
C PRO A 60 7.55 -4.53 -1.00
N ILE A 61 6.77 -5.58 -0.77
CA ILE A 61 5.32 -5.57 -1.07
C ILE A 61 4.59 -4.47 -0.30
N ASP A 62 3.75 -3.72 -1.01
CA ASP A 62 3.07 -2.56 -0.46
C ASP A 62 1.84 -2.93 0.38
N VAL A 63 1.56 -2.08 1.37
CA VAL A 63 0.45 -2.23 2.31
C VAL A 63 -0.33 -0.94 2.41
N ILE A 64 -1.64 -1.04 2.22
CA ILE A 64 -2.62 -0.01 2.58
C ILE A 64 -3.34 -0.42 3.87
N GLU A 65 -3.04 0.31 4.95
CA GLU A 65 -3.63 0.09 6.26
C GLU A 65 -4.82 1.04 6.46
N ILE A 66 -6.00 0.45 6.69
CA ILE A 66 -7.32 1.13 6.58
C ILE A 66 -7.92 1.56 7.92
N GLY A 67 -7.20 1.35 9.03
CA GLY A 67 -7.62 1.70 10.37
C GLY A 67 -7.82 3.20 10.56
N SER A 68 -8.53 3.52 11.64
CA SER A 68 -8.95 4.88 11.97
C SER A 68 -7.81 5.80 12.43
N LYS A 69 -6.71 5.22 12.92
CA LYS A 69 -5.57 5.95 13.46
C LYS A 69 -4.60 6.36 12.35
N VAL A 70 -4.31 7.66 12.23
CA VAL A 70 -3.20 8.14 11.38
C VAL A 70 -1.87 7.77 12.03
N GLN A 71 -1.08 6.93 11.37
CA GLN A 71 0.18 6.42 11.91
C GLN A 71 1.33 7.41 11.65
N GLY A 72 2.34 7.37 12.52
CA GLY A 72 3.58 8.13 12.33
C GLY A 72 4.47 7.51 11.26
N ARG A 73 5.20 8.32 10.49
CA ARG A 73 6.22 7.82 9.54
C ARG A 73 7.27 7.00 10.29
N GLY A 74 7.54 5.79 9.81
CA GLY A 74 8.46 4.84 10.45
C GLY A 74 7.86 4.04 11.60
N ALA A 75 6.56 4.17 11.89
CA ALA A 75 5.88 3.29 12.82
C ALA A 75 5.90 1.84 12.30
N VAL A 76 6.19 0.90 13.20
CA VAL A 76 6.05 -0.53 12.95
C VAL A 76 4.74 -0.96 13.58
N VAL A 77 3.77 -1.31 12.75
CA VAL A 77 2.39 -1.60 13.16
C VAL A 77 2.11 -3.08 12.92
N ARG A 78 1.48 -3.74 13.91
CA ARG A 78 0.99 -5.10 13.73
C ARG A 78 -0.35 -5.02 13.03
N VAL A 79 -0.45 -5.65 11.87
CA VAL A 79 -1.65 -5.58 11.04
C VAL A 79 -2.17 -6.98 10.73
N LYS A 80 -3.48 -7.07 10.50
CA LYS A 80 -4.13 -8.25 9.91
C LYS A 80 -4.37 -7.98 8.43
N ILE A 81 -3.85 -8.85 7.56
CA ILE A 81 -4.13 -8.81 6.12
C ILE A 81 -5.54 -9.34 5.88
N VAL A 82 -6.35 -8.60 5.14
CA VAL A 82 -7.75 -8.92 4.85
C VAL A 82 -8.03 -9.06 3.36
N GLY A 83 -7.09 -8.66 2.50
CA GLY A 83 -7.14 -8.93 1.06
C GLY A 83 -5.97 -8.28 0.33
N THR A 84 -6.07 -8.21 -0.99
CA THR A 84 -5.04 -7.61 -1.86
C THR A 84 -5.67 -7.01 -3.13
N LEU A 85 -4.98 -6.06 -3.74
CA LEU A 85 -5.25 -5.52 -5.07
C LEU A 85 -4.03 -5.79 -5.96
N ALA A 86 -4.26 -6.34 -7.15
CA ALA A 86 -3.23 -6.48 -8.18
C ALA A 86 -3.17 -5.19 -9.01
N LEU A 87 -2.23 -4.29 -8.73
CA LEU A 87 -1.98 -3.13 -9.58
C LEU A 87 -0.91 -3.49 -10.62
N ILE A 88 -1.06 -2.92 -11.82
CA ILE A 88 0.01 -2.87 -12.81
C ILE A 88 0.44 -1.40 -12.88
N ASP A 89 1.53 -1.03 -12.20
CA ASP A 89 2.04 0.35 -12.20
C ASP A 89 3.15 0.49 -13.23
N GLU A 90 2.97 1.39 -14.20
CA GLU A 90 3.91 1.61 -15.31
C GLU A 90 4.41 0.32 -16.05
N GLY A 91 3.65 -0.78 -15.99
CA GLY A 91 3.98 -2.07 -16.61
C GLY A 91 4.59 -3.12 -15.66
N GLU A 92 4.70 -2.81 -14.37
CA GLU A 92 5.23 -3.68 -13.31
C GLU A 92 4.11 -4.17 -12.40
N THR A 93 4.26 -5.37 -11.84
CA THR A 93 3.37 -5.92 -10.82
C THR A 93 3.67 -5.22 -9.51
N ASP A 94 2.61 -4.66 -8.95
CA ASP A 94 2.68 -3.86 -7.74
C ASP A 94 1.51 -4.24 -6.82
N TRP A 95 1.71 -5.26 -5.98
CA TRP A 95 0.66 -5.73 -5.09
C TRP A 95 0.40 -4.74 -3.97
N LYS A 96 -0.87 -4.35 -3.79
CA LYS A 96 -1.31 -3.57 -2.63
C LYS A 96 -2.06 -4.46 -1.65
N LEU A 97 -1.40 -4.91 -0.60
CA LEU A 97 -2.06 -5.63 0.49
C LEU A 97 -3.01 -4.72 1.25
N VAL A 98 -4.24 -5.17 1.46
CA VAL A 98 -5.23 -4.48 2.29
C VAL A 98 -5.12 -5.01 3.70
N ALA A 99 -4.85 -4.13 4.66
CA ALA A 99 -4.62 -4.51 6.04
C ALA A 99 -5.33 -3.57 7.04
N ILE A 100 -5.51 -4.03 8.27
CA ILE A 100 -6.01 -3.21 9.39
C ILE A 100 -5.13 -3.43 10.62
N ASP A 101 -4.79 -2.35 11.32
CA ASP A 101 -4.12 -2.40 12.64
C ASP A 101 -4.92 -3.33 13.57
N ILE A 102 -4.26 -4.29 14.22
CA ILE A 102 -4.94 -5.23 15.11
C ILE A 102 -5.50 -4.55 16.36
N ASP A 103 -4.99 -3.37 16.69
CA ASP A 103 -5.43 -2.56 17.82
C ASP A 103 -6.52 -1.53 17.41
N ASP A 104 -6.97 -1.53 16.14
CA ASP A 104 -8.11 -0.71 15.70
C ASP A 104 -9.44 -1.19 16.34
N PRO A 105 -10.35 -0.29 16.76
CA PRO A 105 -11.59 -0.66 17.44
C PRO A 105 -12.49 -1.66 16.68
N ILE A 106 -12.42 -1.71 15.35
CA ILE A 106 -13.21 -2.63 14.53
C ILE A 106 -12.40 -3.78 13.93
N ALA A 107 -11.11 -3.92 14.27
CA ALA A 107 -10.24 -4.96 13.74
C ALA A 107 -10.84 -6.37 13.87
N ALA A 108 -11.47 -6.69 15.01
CA ALA A 108 -12.10 -8.00 15.25
C ALA A 108 -13.25 -8.32 14.28
N GLN A 109 -13.90 -7.29 13.71
CA GLN A 109 -15.05 -7.43 12.80
C GLN A 109 -14.62 -7.51 11.33
N VAL A 110 -13.38 -7.14 11.00
CA VAL A 110 -12.87 -7.12 9.62
C VAL A 110 -11.90 -8.27 9.43
N ASN A 111 -12.33 -9.38 8.83
CA ASN A 111 -11.53 -10.61 8.71
C ASN A 111 -11.25 -11.05 7.28
N ASN A 112 -11.93 -10.45 6.30
CA ASN A 112 -11.72 -10.70 4.88
C ASN A 112 -12.12 -9.46 4.07
N ILE A 113 -11.92 -9.53 2.76
CA ILE A 113 -12.14 -8.41 1.85
C ILE A 113 -13.62 -7.98 1.76
N ALA A 114 -14.57 -8.91 1.99
CA ALA A 114 -15.99 -8.57 1.99
C ALA A 114 -16.38 -7.75 3.23
N ASP A 115 -15.73 -7.99 4.37
CA ASP A 115 -15.92 -7.18 5.58
C ASP A 115 -15.41 -5.74 5.37
N VAL A 116 -14.38 -5.55 4.54
CA VAL A 116 -13.88 -4.21 4.20
C VAL A 116 -14.99 -3.40 3.52
N GLU A 117 -15.69 -3.94 2.52
CA GLU A 117 -16.78 -3.21 1.87
C GLU A 117 -17.98 -2.99 2.82
N ARG A 118 -18.22 -3.91 3.76
CA ARG A 118 -19.28 -3.78 4.77
C ARG A 118 -19.02 -2.64 5.75
N HIS A 119 -17.79 -2.50 6.23
CA HIS A 119 -17.41 -1.53 7.27
C HIS A 119 -16.83 -0.22 6.72
N PHE A 120 -16.27 -0.25 5.51
CA PHE A 120 -15.69 0.87 4.79
C PHE A 120 -16.28 0.97 3.37
N PRO A 121 -17.59 1.23 3.24
CA PRO A 121 -18.28 1.17 1.96
C PRO A 121 -17.66 2.12 0.93
N GLY A 122 -17.35 1.59 -0.25
CA GLY A 122 -16.74 2.32 -1.35
C GLY A 122 -15.21 2.52 -1.25
N LEU A 123 -14.57 2.17 -0.14
CA LEU A 123 -13.12 2.35 0.04
C LEU A 123 -12.34 1.62 -1.05
N LEU A 124 -12.59 0.32 -1.24
CA LEU A 124 -11.91 -0.51 -2.25
C LEU A 124 -12.14 0.02 -3.67
N LYS A 125 -13.35 0.49 -3.95
CA LYS A 125 -13.70 1.09 -5.25
C LYS A 125 -12.85 2.32 -5.52
N VAL A 126 -12.74 3.22 -4.54
CA VAL A 126 -11.95 4.45 -4.62
C VAL A 126 -10.46 4.13 -4.69
N SER A 127 -9.98 3.14 -3.91
CA SER A 127 -8.59 2.69 -3.94
C SER A 127 -8.17 2.35 -5.36
N ARG A 128 -8.94 1.45 -6.00
CA ARG A 128 -8.64 0.96 -7.33
C ARG A 128 -8.91 1.99 -8.43
N LYS A 129 -10.10 2.60 -8.45
CA LYS A 129 -10.60 3.34 -9.63
C LYS A 129 -10.34 4.84 -9.63
N SER A 130 -9.65 5.36 -8.61
CA SER A 130 -9.51 6.81 -8.45
C SER A 130 -8.17 7.23 -7.88
N TRP A 131 -7.56 6.40 -7.05
CA TRP A 131 -6.28 6.73 -6.43
C TRP A 131 -5.11 5.99 -7.09
N LEU A 132 -5.25 4.70 -7.37
CA LEU A 132 -4.20 3.86 -7.96
C LEU A 132 -4.23 3.77 -9.50
N GLU A 133 -5.33 4.18 -10.14
CA GLU A 133 -5.44 4.36 -11.60
C GLU A 133 -4.92 5.76 -12.00
#